data_AF-A0A395UGX2-F1
#
_entry.id   AF-A0A395UGX2-F1
#
_cell.length_a   1.000
_cell.length_b   1.000
_cell.length_c   1.000
_cell.angle_alpha   90.00
_cell.angle_beta   90.00
_cell.angle_gamma   90.00
#
_symmetry.space_group_name_H-M   'P 1'
#
loop_
_entity.id
_entity.type
_entity.pdbx_description
1 polymer ?
#
loop_
_entity_poly.entity_id
_entity_poly.type
_entity_poly.pdbx_seq_one_letter_code
_entity_poly.pdbx_strand_id
1 'polypeptide(L)' 'IVEEAWKALSSANMAEYLRYMYKTVRKYYGEAIVVTQEVDDIISSPVVKESIINNSDCKILLDQRKYMNKFDAIQS' A
#
# COMPACT_ATOMS: atom_id res chain seq x y z
N ILE A 1 0.76 -9.17 8.13
CA ILE A 1 1.54 -9.15 6.86
C ILE A 1 0.57 -9.48 5.75
N VAL A 2 0.50 -8.65 4.71
CA VAL A 2 -0.34 -8.86 3.52
C VAL A 2 0.59 -9.03 2.33
N GLU A 3 0.70 -10.25 1.83
CA GLU A 3 1.43 -10.62 0.62
C GLU A 3 0.56 -10.33 -0.61
N GLU A 4 1.16 -9.82 -1.69
CA GLU A 4 0.46 -9.49 -2.95
C GLU A 4 -0.79 -8.62 -2.73
N ALA A 5 -0.61 -7.52 -2.00
CA ALA A 5 -1.72 -6.65 -1.57
C ALA A 5 -2.58 -6.12 -2.73
N TRP A 6 -2.09 -6.12 -3.97
CA TRP A 6 -2.89 -5.80 -5.15
C TRP A 6 -4.14 -6.68 -5.30
N LYS A 7 -4.07 -7.97 -4.95
CA LYS A 7 -5.25 -8.87 -4.97
C LYS A 7 -6.31 -8.42 -3.98
N ALA A 8 -5.89 -7.87 -2.85
CA ALA A 8 -6.79 -7.30 -1.85
C ALA A 8 -7.44 -5.97 -2.33
N LEU A 9 -6.95 -5.36 -3.41
CA LEU A 9 -7.53 -4.18 -4.05
C LEU A 9 -8.66 -4.53 -5.03
N SER A 10 -8.82 -5.81 -5.38
CA SER A 10 -9.83 -6.27 -6.35
C SER A 10 -11.28 -6.13 -5.87
N SER A 11 -11.52 -5.92 -4.56
CA SER A 11 -12.87 -5.70 -4.02
C SER A 11 -12.93 -4.50 -3.08
N ALA A 12 -14.01 -3.72 -3.20
CA ALA A 12 -14.23 -2.52 -2.38
C ALA A 12 -14.25 -2.83 -0.87
N ASN A 13 -14.81 -3.99 -0.48
CA ASN A 13 -14.89 -4.41 0.92
C ASN A 13 -13.50 -4.65 1.51
N MET A 14 -12.58 -5.24 0.74
CA MET A 14 -11.24 -5.54 1.22
C MET A 14 -10.37 -4.27 1.30
N ALA A 15 -10.58 -3.31 0.40
CA ALA A 15 -9.95 -1.99 0.48
C ALA A 15 -10.38 -1.23 1.75
N GLU A 16 -11.66 -1.27 2.11
CA GLU A 16 -12.14 -0.68 3.38
C GLU A 16 -11.57 -1.40 4.60
N TYR A 17 -11.51 -2.74 4.56
CA TYR A 17 -10.93 -3.54 5.63
C TYR A 17 -9.44 -3.20 5.85
N LEU A 18 -8.66 -3.07 4.78
CA LEU A 18 -7.25 -2.63 4.86
C LEU A 18 -7.14 -1.25 5.49
N ARG A 19 -7.99 -0.29 5.10
CA ARG A 19 -8.04 1.04 5.72
C ARG A 19 -8.30 0.97 7.22
N TYR A 20 -9.28 0.17 7.63
CA TYR A 20 -9.61 -0.03 9.04
C TYR A 20 -8.44 -0.64 9.81
N MET A 21 -7.80 -1.68 9.24
CA MET A 21 -6.62 -2.32 9.83
C MET A 21 -5.49 -1.31 10.04
N TYR A 22 -5.12 -0.52 9.01
CA TYR A 22 -4.05 0.48 9.12
C TYR A 22 -4.32 1.55 10.19
N LYS A 23 -5.58 1.96 10.38
CA LYS A 23 -5.97 2.93 11.41
C LYS A 23 -6.02 2.35 12.83
N THR A 24 -6.19 1.03 12.98
CA THR A 24 -6.45 0.42 14.29
C THR A 24 -5.28 -0.40 14.83
N VAL A 25 -4.44 -0.98 13.96
CA VAL A 25 -3.34 -1.87 14.36
C VAL A 25 -2.36 -1.21 15.33
N ARG A 26 -2.11 0.10 15.16
CA ARG A 26 -1.24 0.91 16.05
C ARG A 26 -1.76 0.97 17.49
N LYS A 27 -3.08 0.92 17.70
CA LYS A 27 -3.68 0.93 19.06
C LYS A 27 -3.32 -0.34 19.85
N TYR A 28 -3.02 -1.41 19.13
CA TYR A 28 -2.67 -2.71 19.70
C TYR A 28 -1.17 -3.00 19.62
N TYR A 29 -0.34 -1.96 19.41
CA TYR A 29 1.12 -2.09 19.23
C TYR A 29 1.53 -3.03 18.10
N GLY A 30 0.63 -3.26 17.12
CA GLY A 30 0.91 -4.08 15.95
C GLY A 30 1.32 -3.23 14.75
N GLU A 31 1.97 -3.87 13.79
CA GLU A 31 2.42 -3.25 12.54
C GLU A 31 1.74 -3.91 11.33
N ALA A 32 1.17 -3.08 10.47
CA ALA A 32 0.69 -3.52 9.17
C ALA A 32 1.83 -3.46 8.16
N ILE A 33 2.27 -4.63 7.71
CA ILE A 33 3.30 -4.76 6.67
C ILE A 33 2.61 -5.21 5.38
N VAL A 34 2.80 -4.45 4.32
CA VAL A 34 2.35 -4.76 2.96
C VAL A 34 3.57 -4.94 2.07
N VAL A 35 3.57 -6.04 1.31
CA VAL A 35 4.58 -6.33 0.30
C VAL A 35 3.89 -6.43 -1.05
N THR A 36 4.37 -5.65 -2.03
CA THR A 36 3.89 -5.70 -3.42
C THR A 36 5.06 -5.59 -4.38
N GLN A 37 4.90 -6.19 -5.56
CA GLN A 37 5.80 -5.99 -6.71
C GLN A 37 5.25 -4.94 -7.68
N GLU A 38 3.93 -4.70 -7.63
CA GLU A 38 3.24 -3.77 -8.51
C GLU A 38 2.80 -2.54 -7.72
N VAL A 39 3.54 -1.44 -7.87
CA VAL A 39 3.29 -0.19 -7.12
C VAL A 39 2.10 0.57 -7.72
N ASP A 40 1.92 0.50 -9.05
CA ASP A 40 0.81 1.15 -9.77
C ASP A 40 -0.55 0.72 -9.21
N ASP A 41 -0.69 -0.55 -8.83
CA ASP A 41 -1.95 -1.06 -8.27
C ASP A 41 -2.30 -0.40 -6.94
N ILE A 42 -1.30 -0.15 -6.08
CA ILE A 42 -1.49 0.57 -4.81
C ILE A 42 -1.90 2.02 -5.06
N ILE A 43 -1.28 2.68 -6.04
CA ILE A 43 -1.53 4.09 -6.34
C ILE A 43 -2.89 4.28 -7.05
N SER A 44 -3.32 3.31 -7.85
CA SER A 44 -4.59 3.35 -8.61
C SER A 44 -5.82 3.47 -7.70
N SER A 45 -5.74 2.95 -6.46
CA SER A 45 -6.82 3.01 -5.49
C SER A 45 -6.59 4.15 -4.49
N PRO A 46 -7.39 5.23 -4.51
CA PRO A 46 -7.18 6.38 -3.64
C PRO A 46 -7.30 6.03 -2.15
N VAL A 47 -8.21 5.10 -1.81
CA VAL A 47 -8.42 4.62 -0.45
C VAL A 47 -7.16 3.94 0.09
N VAL A 48 -6.46 3.20 -0.76
CA VAL A 48 -5.29 2.42 -0.38
C VAL A 48 -4.02 3.25 -0.48
N LYS A 49 -3.88 4.14 -1.47
CA LYS A 49 -2.82 5.15 -1.51
C LYS A 49 -2.78 5.91 -0.18
N GLU A 50 -3.91 6.42 0.27
CA GLU A 50 -3.99 7.11 1.57
C GLU A 50 -3.70 6.16 2.75
N SER A 51 -4.24 4.94 2.73
CA SER A 51 -4.12 4.03 3.87
C SER A 51 -2.71 3.47 4.05
N ILE A 52 -2.07 3.01 2.98
CA ILE A 52 -0.77 2.37 2.98
C ILE A 52 0.34 3.42 2.91
N ILE A 53 0.31 4.33 1.92
CA ILE A 53 1.42 5.25 1.70
C ILE A 53 1.42 6.35 2.75
N ASN A 54 0.27 6.97 3.06
CA ASN A 54 0.27 8.08 4.02
C ASN A 54 0.38 7.62 5.49
N ASN A 55 -0.18 6.46 5.87
CA ASN A 55 -0.10 6.01 7.28
C ASN A 55 1.10 5.10 7.61
N SER A 56 1.88 4.65 6.61
CA SER A 56 3.10 3.89 6.89
C SER A 56 4.27 4.82 7.15
N ASP A 57 4.76 4.84 8.38
CA ASP A 57 5.94 5.65 8.76
C ASP A 57 7.22 5.08 8.13
N CYS A 58 7.32 3.75 8.03
CA CYS A 58 8.43 3.05 7.39
C CYS A 58 8.06 2.64 5.95
N LYS A 59 8.95 2.92 5.00
CA LYS A 59 8.81 2.51 3.60
C LYS A 59 10.14 1.94 3.11
N ILE A 60 10.14 0.68 2.70
CA ILE A 60 11.33 0.00 2.18
C ILE A 60 11.12 -0.19 0.67
N LEU A 61 11.85 0.60 -0.12
CA LEU A 61 11.85 0.49 -1.57
C LEU A 61 13.10 -0.30 -2.00
N LEU A 62 12.87 -1.51 -2.50
CA LEU A 62 13.91 -2.33 -3.13
C LEU A 62 14.10 -1.92 -4.59
N ASP A 63 14.99 -2.58 -5.33
CA ASP A 63 15.32 -2.24 -6.72
C ASP A 63 14.08 -2.00 -7.61
N GLN A 64 13.89 -0.73 -7.98
CA GLN A 64 12.78 -0.26 -8.82
C GLN A 64 13.22 -0.02 -10.27
N ARG A 65 14.33 -0.61 -10.76
CA ARG A 65 14.82 -0.39 -12.13
C ARG A 65 13.78 -0.65 -13.23
N LYS A 66 12.84 -1.60 -13.01
CA LYS A 66 11.70 -1.86 -13.91
C LYS A 66 10.67 -0.72 -13.95
N TYR A 67 10.64 0.12 -12.91
CA TYR A 67 9.76 1.27 -12.76
C TYR A 67 10.42 2.59 -13.16
N MET A 68 11.72 2.62 -13.51
CA MET A 68 12.44 3.86 -13.88
C MET A 68 11.77 4.69 -14.98
N ASN A 69 11.03 4.05 -15.89
CA ASN A 69 10.32 4.74 -16.98
C ASN A 69 8.92 5.28 -16.57
N LYS A 70 8.53 5.14 -15.30
CA LYS A 70 7.21 5.54 -14.76
C LYS A 70 7.29 6.50 -13.56
N PHE A 71 8.48 6.93 -13.15
CA PHE A 71 8.67 7.73 -11.93
C PHE A 71 7.94 9.07 -11.93
N ASP A 72 7.74 9.67 -13.11
CA ASP A 72 7.02 10.94 -13.24
C ASP A 72 5.56 10.87 -12.74
N ALA A 73 4.95 9.68 -12.68
CA ALA A 73 3.59 9.48 -12.18
C ALA A 73 3.51 9.23 -10.66
N ILE A 74 4.63 8.90 -10.02
CA ILE A 74 4.68 8.52 -8.60
C ILE A 74 5.09 9.72 -7.72
N GLN A 75 5.78 10.71 -8.30
CA GLN A 75 6.26 11.90 -7.61
C GLN A 75 5.21 13.03 -7.59
N SER A 76 4.07 12.81 -6.93
CA SER A 76 3.10 13.87 -6.57
C SER A 76 2.25 13.50 -5.35
#